data_AF-A0A7X6YSK2-F1
#
_entry.id   AF-A0A7X6YSK2-F1
#
_cell.length_a   1.000
_cell.length_b   1.000
_cell.length_c   1.000
_cell.angle_alpha   90.00
_cell.angle_beta   90.00
_cell.angle_gamma   90.00
#
_symmetry.space_group_name_H-M   'P 1'
#
loop_
_entity.id
_entity.type
_entity.pdbx_description
1 polymer ?
#
loop_
_entity_poly.entity_id
_entity_poly.type
_entity_poly.pdbx_seq_one_letter_code
_entity_poly.pdbx_strand_id
1 'polypeptide(L)'
;MKYKNYFIIIIIGIIVFGLSFLALVFGDFLAATYDVIGIRIATLFVAYASFISSMTFSFLIYYHNRTVSRINDDTNKRAELFRELQFASSNYSIIEFMDRMLIYNESERYVERLINTGNTSFHMFEEGINFDDVRKNPHNYRFISVRIPFRVVEGKLVSHISFDLLTFERDLIKFRFLTPDNQNESRVFILYNELTKRNNVIINLVFSKDSAFMQDHHDNYFTKIKVIINITSLLGVRVKGISELYFTNPEQIEFKGSNTYRINSSNFTLIEMPKIEQLYEY
;
A
#
# COMPACT_ATOMS: atom_id res chain seq x y z
N MET A 1 -32.73 18.57 -5.31
CA MET A 1 -33.38 19.03 -4.06
C MET A 1 -32.90 20.41 -3.58
N LYS A 2 -31.60 20.75 -3.62
CA LYS A 2 -31.06 22.06 -3.16
C LYS A 2 -31.63 23.30 -3.86
N TYR A 3 -31.69 23.32 -5.19
CA TYR A 3 -32.20 24.49 -5.94
C TYR A 3 -33.71 24.72 -5.79
N LYS A 4 -34.47 23.67 -5.48
CA LYS A 4 -35.93 23.72 -5.39
C LYS A 4 -36.39 24.58 -4.19
N ASN A 5 -35.69 24.49 -3.06
CA ASN A 5 -36.03 25.25 -1.85
C ASN A 5 -35.66 26.73 -1.97
N TYR A 6 -34.56 27.08 -2.64
CA TYR A 6 -34.22 28.47 -2.96
C TYR A 6 -35.26 29.12 -3.86
N PHE A 7 -35.68 28.39 -4.89
CA PHE A 7 -36.68 28.89 -5.83
C PHE A 7 -38.02 29.18 -5.14
N ILE A 8 -38.42 28.33 -4.19
CA ILE A 8 -39.64 28.52 -3.40
C ILE A 8 -39.56 29.79 -2.53
N ILE A 9 -38.44 30.02 -1.83
CA ILE A 9 -38.27 31.23 -0.99
C ILE A 9 -38.28 32.50 -1.84
N ILE A 10 -37.62 32.47 -3.01
CA ILE A 10 -37.61 33.60 -3.95
C ILE A 10 -39.01 33.87 -4.51
N ILE A 11 -39.75 32.83 -4.91
CA ILE A 11 -41.14 32.96 -5.39
C ILE A 11 -42.02 33.57 -4.31
N ILE A 12 -41.95 33.05 -3.08
CA ILE A 12 -42.75 33.57 -1.97
C ILE A 12 -42.40 35.03 -1.70
N GLY A 13 -41.11 35.38 -1.73
CA GLY A 13 -40.64 36.76 -1.58
C GLY A 13 -41.17 37.70 -2.68
N ILE A 14 -41.17 37.26 -3.94
CA ILE A 14 -41.70 38.02 -5.09
C ILE A 14 -43.21 38.21 -4.97
N ILE A 15 -43.95 37.16 -4.57
CA ILE A 15 -45.41 37.24 -4.39
C ILE A 15 -45.75 38.26 -3.30
N VAL A 16 -45.06 38.19 -2.15
CA VAL A 16 -45.32 39.14 -1.06
C VAL A 16 -44.92 40.55 -1.46
N PHE A 17 -43.79 40.74 -2.14
CA PHE A 17 -43.39 42.04 -2.67
C PHE A 17 -44.44 42.62 -3.64
N GLY A 18 -44.97 41.79 -4.55
CA GLY A 18 -46.02 42.20 -5.50
C GLY A 18 -47.32 42.61 -4.80
N LEU A 19 -47.75 41.85 -3.79
CA LEU A 19 -48.92 42.19 -2.97
C LEU A 19 -48.71 43.49 -2.20
N SER A 20 -47.51 43.75 -1.71
CA SER A 20 -47.19 44.97 -0.96
C SER A 20 -47.04 46.19 -1.86
N PHE A 21 -46.51 46.02 -3.08
CA PHE A 21 -46.51 47.07 -4.08
C PHE A 21 -47.93 47.47 -4.47
N LEU A 22 -48.82 46.49 -4.68
CA LEU A 22 -50.25 46.73 -4.92
C LEU A 22 -50.90 47.45 -3.72
N ALA A 23 -50.63 47.01 -2.50
CA ALA A 23 -51.17 47.65 -1.29
C ALA A 23 -50.68 49.10 -1.12
N LEU A 24 -49.46 49.42 -1.55
CA LEU A 24 -48.92 50.78 -1.54
C LEU A 24 -49.63 51.67 -2.58
N VAL A 25 -49.78 51.17 -3.81
CA VAL A 25 -50.42 51.91 -4.91
C VAL A 25 -51.90 52.16 -4.63
N PHE A 26 -52.58 51.23 -3.97
CA PHE A 26 -53.99 51.36 -3.57
C PHE A 26 -54.17 51.79 -2.10
N GLY A 27 -53.12 52.27 -1.44
CA GLY A 27 -53.10 52.56 -0.01
C GLY A 27 -54.12 53.62 0.40
N ASP A 28 -54.27 54.68 -0.39
CA ASP A 28 -55.22 55.77 -0.12
C ASP A 28 -56.68 55.32 -0.23
N PHE A 29 -56.98 54.39 -1.14
CA PHE A 29 -58.31 53.80 -1.29
C PHE A 29 -58.63 52.83 -0.14
N LEU A 30 -57.64 52.05 0.29
CA LEU A 30 -57.77 51.14 1.42
C LEU A 30 -57.89 51.89 2.76
N ALA A 31 -57.16 52.99 2.94
CA ALA A 31 -57.24 53.84 4.13
C ALA A 31 -58.59 54.57 4.22
N ALA A 32 -59.11 55.06 3.10
CA ALA A 32 -60.44 55.69 3.05
C ALA A 32 -61.60 54.73 3.35
N THR A 33 -61.44 53.43 3.07
CA THR A 33 -62.47 52.41 3.30
C THR A 33 -62.31 51.71 4.66
N TYR A 34 -61.08 51.58 5.16
CA TYR A 34 -60.75 50.80 6.36
C TYR A 34 -59.55 51.40 7.14
N ASP A 35 -59.77 52.54 7.79
CA ASP A 35 -58.79 53.40 8.49
C ASP A 35 -57.77 52.63 9.38
N VAL A 36 -58.22 51.60 10.12
CA VAL A 36 -57.37 50.80 11.04
C VAL A 36 -56.67 49.60 10.37
N ILE A 37 -57.19 49.13 9.22
CA ILE A 37 -56.70 47.92 8.54
C ILE A 37 -55.39 48.22 7.78
N GLY A 38 -55.24 49.42 7.20
CA GLY A 38 -54.03 49.81 6.49
C GLY A 38 -52.77 49.77 7.35
N ILE A 39 -52.84 50.29 8.58
CA ILE A 39 -51.73 50.24 9.55
C ILE A 39 -51.38 48.79 9.92
N ARG A 40 -52.39 47.92 10.10
CA ARG A 40 -52.17 46.49 10.42
C ARG A 40 -51.52 45.73 9.26
N ILE A 41 -51.86 46.07 8.02
CA ILE A 41 -51.23 45.50 6.82
C ILE A 41 -49.77 45.95 6.72
N ALA A 42 -49.49 47.23 6.95
CA ALA A 42 -48.14 47.76 6.94
C ALA A 42 -47.25 47.14 8.03
N THR A 43 -47.76 46.97 9.25
CA THR A 43 -47.01 46.31 10.33
C THR A 43 -46.77 44.83 10.07
N LEU A 44 -47.74 44.12 9.49
CA LEU A 44 -47.58 42.73 9.06
C LEU A 44 -46.52 42.60 7.95
N PHE A 45 -46.44 43.57 7.04
CA PHE A 45 -45.41 43.62 6.01
C PHE A 45 -44.00 43.85 6.59
N VAL A 46 -43.85 44.84 7.48
CA VAL A 46 -42.56 45.11 8.14
C VAL A 46 -42.10 43.89 8.96
N ALA A 47 -43.03 43.24 9.68
CA ALA A 47 -42.75 42.02 10.42
C ALA A 47 -42.30 40.88 9.49
N TYR A 48 -42.95 40.72 8.34
CA TYR A 48 -42.61 39.68 7.38
C TYR A 48 -41.27 39.91 6.66
N ALA A 49 -40.98 41.15 6.27
CA ALA A 49 -39.69 41.52 5.69
C ALA A 49 -38.54 41.32 6.69
N SER A 50 -38.76 41.69 7.96
CA SER A 50 -37.82 41.44 9.05
C SER A 50 -37.60 39.94 9.29
N PHE A 51 -38.67 39.13 9.22
CA PHE A 51 -38.59 37.67 9.32
C PHE A 51 -37.77 37.05 8.19
N ILE A 52 -38.03 37.40 6.91
CA ILE A 52 -37.26 36.89 5.77
C ILE A 52 -35.78 37.29 5.87
N SER A 53 -35.50 38.55 6.23
CA SER A 53 -34.14 39.04 6.39
C SER A 53 -33.40 38.23 7.47
N SER A 54 -34.02 38.05 8.63
CA SER A 54 -33.46 37.28 9.75
C SER A 54 -33.24 35.81 9.38
N MET A 55 -34.22 35.17 8.74
CA MET A 55 -34.12 33.78 8.28
C MET A 55 -32.99 33.59 7.26
N THR A 56 -32.87 34.53 6.31
CA THR A 56 -31.81 34.49 5.28
C THR A 56 -30.43 34.66 5.92
N PHE A 57 -30.31 35.58 6.88
CA PHE A 57 -29.06 35.79 7.62
C PHE A 57 -28.65 34.56 8.45
N SER A 58 -29.58 33.96 9.20
CA SER A 58 -29.31 32.71 9.94
C SER A 58 -28.91 31.57 9.02
N PHE A 59 -29.54 31.47 7.85
CA PHE A 59 -29.18 30.47 6.85
C PHE A 59 -27.78 30.71 6.27
N LEU A 60 -27.42 31.95 5.96
CA LEU A 60 -26.10 32.31 5.47
C LEU A 60 -25.01 31.95 6.50
N ILE A 61 -25.25 32.24 7.79
CA ILE A 61 -24.35 31.83 8.88
C ILE A 61 -24.21 30.30 8.93
N TYR A 62 -25.33 29.58 8.88
CA TYR A 62 -25.31 28.11 8.87
C TYR A 62 -24.49 27.56 7.70
N TYR A 63 -24.70 28.10 6.50
CA TYR A 63 -23.97 27.67 5.31
C TYR A 63 -22.48 28.01 5.38
N HIS A 64 -22.14 29.21 5.87
CA HIS A 64 -20.77 29.64 6.11
C HIS A 64 -20.07 28.69 7.09
N ASN A 65 -20.66 28.45 8.27
CA ASN A 65 -20.08 27.57 9.29
C ASN A 65 -19.88 26.15 8.77
N ARG A 66 -20.87 25.61 8.03
CA ARG A 66 -20.76 24.29 7.40
C ARG A 66 -19.64 24.24 6.36
N THR A 67 -19.43 25.32 5.62
CA THR A 67 -18.37 25.40 4.60
C THR A 67 -17.00 25.51 5.25
N VAL A 68 -16.85 26.37 6.26
CA VAL A 68 -15.61 26.52 7.04
C VAL A 68 -15.23 25.20 7.72
N SER A 69 -16.19 24.49 8.35
CA SER A 69 -15.93 23.17 8.94
C SER A 69 -15.42 22.16 7.91
N ARG A 70 -16.04 22.09 6.72
CA ARG A 70 -15.56 21.20 5.65
C ARG A 70 -14.17 21.54 5.15
N ILE A 71 -13.86 22.84 5.02
CA ILE A 71 -12.53 23.30 4.62
C ILE A 71 -11.50 22.94 5.68
N ASN A 72 -11.85 23.09 6.96
CA ASN A 72 -10.97 22.71 8.07
C ASN A 72 -10.70 21.20 8.07
N ASP A 73 -11.74 20.37 7.92
CA ASP A 73 -11.60 18.92 7.86
C ASP A 73 -10.71 18.48 6.68
N ASP A 74 -10.89 19.07 5.50
CA ASP A 74 -10.05 18.80 4.33
C ASP A 74 -8.59 19.26 4.54
N THR A 75 -8.39 20.44 5.13
CA THR A 75 -7.05 20.95 5.47
C THR A 75 -6.33 20.03 6.45
N ASN A 76 -7.03 19.52 7.47
CA ASN A 76 -6.48 18.58 8.43
C ASN A 76 -6.08 17.26 7.77
N LYS A 77 -6.94 16.69 6.91
CA LYS A 77 -6.63 15.45 6.18
C LYS A 77 -5.40 15.61 5.28
N ARG A 78 -5.26 16.76 4.61
CA ARG A 78 -4.08 17.05 3.78
C ARG A 78 -2.82 17.20 4.61
N ALA A 79 -2.92 17.87 5.77
CA ALA A 79 -1.79 18.01 6.69
C ALA A 79 -1.35 16.64 7.24
N GLU A 80 -2.30 15.76 7.56
CA GLU A 80 -2.03 14.39 7.98
C GLU A 80 -1.35 13.58 6.87
N LEU A 81 -1.90 13.60 5.65
CA LEU A 81 -1.28 12.95 4.49
C LEU A 81 0.14 13.45 4.24
N PHE A 82 0.37 14.77 4.34
CA PHE A 82 1.70 15.35 4.17
C PHE A 82 2.68 14.88 5.25
N ARG A 83 2.23 14.83 6.51
CA ARG A 83 3.01 14.28 7.62
C ARG A 83 3.36 12.81 7.39
N GLU A 84 2.41 12.00 6.95
CA GLU A 84 2.64 10.59 6.64
C GLU A 84 3.64 10.40 5.50
N LEU A 85 3.51 11.18 4.41
CA LEU A 85 4.45 11.16 3.30
C LEU A 85 5.87 11.56 3.73
N GLN A 86 6.00 12.62 4.54
CA GLN A 86 7.28 13.06 5.07
C GLN A 86 7.91 12.03 6.01
N PHE A 87 7.09 11.37 6.83
CA PHE A 87 7.54 10.27 7.68
C PHE A 87 7.99 9.07 6.85
N ALA A 88 7.20 8.66 5.85
CA ALA A 88 7.54 7.56 4.97
C ALA A 88 8.82 7.84 4.18
N SER A 89 8.97 9.05 3.62
CA SER A 89 10.13 9.45 2.83
C SER A 89 11.43 9.58 3.64
N SER A 90 11.36 9.72 4.97
CA SER A 90 12.55 9.84 5.82
C SER A 90 12.91 8.54 6.56
N ASN A 91 11.99 7.58 6.59
CA ASN A 91 12.11 6.37 7.40
C ASN A 91 11.97 5.06 6.62
N TYR A 92 11.98 5.11 5.29
CA TYR A 92 12.07 3.91 4.46
C TYR A 92 13.43 3.23 4.58
N SER A 93 13.57 2.07 3.96
CA SER A 93 14.84 1.35 3.84
C SER A 93 14.97 0.75 2.44
N ILE A 94 16.15 0.91 1.84
CA ILE A 94 16.53 0.24 0.59
C ILE A 94 17.77 -0.62 0.88
N ILE A 95 17.73 -1.85 0.38
CA ILE A 95 18.85 -2.79 0.49
C ILE A 95 19.52 -3.00 -0.85
N GLU A 96 20.79 -3.37 -0.79
CA GLU A 96 21.57 -3.83 -1.94
C GLU A 96 22.18 -5.19 -1.59
N PHE A 97 21.94 -6.17 -2.46
CA PHE A 97 22.55 -7.48 -2.34
C PHE A 97 23.99 -7.44 -2.86
N MET A 98 24.86 -8.20 -2.20
CA MET A 98 26.30 -8.09 -2.44
C MET A 98 27.07 -9.38 -2.19
N ASP A 99 28.35 -9.34 -2.53
CA ASP A 99 29.33 -10.39 -2.32
C ASP A 99 29.02 -11.69 -3.06
N ARG A 100 28.61 -12.73 -2.33
CA ARG A 100 28.47 -14.10 -2.83
C ARG A 100 27.13 -14.64 -2.39
N MET A 101 26.26 -14.89 -3.35
CA MET A 101 25.06 -15.69 -3.14
C MET A 101 25.44 -17.17 -3.06
N LEU A 102 24.81 -17.89 -2.14
CA LEU A 102 25.05 -19.30 -1.90
C LEU A 102 23.76 -20.08 -2.01
N ILE A 103 23.78 -21.11 -2.84
CA ILE A 103 22.67 -22.06 -2.98
C ILE A 103 23.14 -23.40 -2.42
N TYR A 104 22.41 -23.94 -1.46
CA TYR A 104 22.74 -25.20 -0.80
C TYR A 104 21.48 -25.98 -0.44
N ASN A 105 21.63 -27.29 -0.20
CA ASN A 105 20.50 -28.13 0.21
C ASN A 105 19.95 -27.68 1.57
N GLU A 106 18.62 -27.56 1.66
CA GLU A 106 17.96 -27.24 2.92
C GLU A 106 18.18 -28.37 3.94
N SER A 107 18.23 -28.04 5.23
CA SER A 107 18.42 -29.06 6.26
C SER A 107 17.18 -29.95 6.40
N GLU A 108 17.39 -31.25 6.59
CA GLU A 108 16.31 -32.23 6.78
C GLU A 108 15.32 -31.81 7.88
N ARG A 109 15.84 -31.25 8.98
CA ARG A 109 15.03 -30.72 10.07
C ARG A 109 14.04 -29.64 9.62
N TYR A 110 14.45 -28.72 8.73
CA TYR A 110 13.56 -27.66 8.24
C TYR A 110 12.56 -28.20 7.21
N VAL A 111 12.99 -29.17 6.37
CA VAL A 111 12.10 -29.87 5.44
C VAL A 111 11.01 -30.64 6.20
N GLU A 112 11.37 -31.43 7.21
CA GLU A 112 10.41 -32.14 8.07
C GLU A 112 9.47 -31.17 8.77
N ARG A 113 9.98 -30.04 9.26
CA ARG A 113 9.14 -29.01 9.89
C ARG A 113 8.12 -28.45 8.91
N LEU A 114 8.50 -28.15 7.68
CA LEU A 114 7.58 -27.68 6.63
C LEU A 114 6.46 -28.71 6.40
N ILE A 115 6.83 -29.98 6.20
CA ILE A 115 5.89 -31.07 5.91
C ILE A 115 4.92 -31.29 7.08
N ASN A 116 5.44 -31.31 8.31
CA ASN A 116 4.66 -31.62 9.52
C ASN A 116 3.76 -30.45 9.96
N THR A 117 4.28 -29.21 9.92
CA THR A 117 3.53 -28.04 10.39
C THR A 117 2.65 -27.40 9.32
N GLY A 118 2.94 -27.64 8.04
CA GLY A 118 2.23 -26.99 6.95
C GLY A 118 2.60 -25.51 6.74
N ASN A 119 3.62 -25.01 7.47
CA ASN A 119 3.96 -23.58 7.42
C ASN A 119 4.91 -23.27 6.25
N THR A 120 4.36 -22.69 5.19
CA THR A 120 5.07 -22.30 3.97
C THR A 120 5.66 -20.89 3.98
N SER A 121 5.59 -20.18 5.12
CA SER A 121 5.93 -18.75 5.20
C SER A 121 7.34 -18.38 4.77
N PHE A 122 8.28 -19.33 4.79
CA PHE A 122 9.68 -19.10 4.43
C PHE A 122 10.10 -19.84 3.15
N HIS A 123 9.12 -20.35 2.42
CA HIS A 123 9.32 -21.17 1.24
C HIS A 123 8.64 -20.52 0.03
N MET A 124 9.31 -20.60 -1.12
CA MET A 124 8.73 -20.27 -2.42
C MET A 124 8.75 -21.52 -3.29
N PHE A 125 7.71 -21.69 -4.10
CA PHE A 125 7.51 -22.88 -4.91
C PHE A 125 7.68 -22.52 -6.37
N GLU A 126 8.36 -23.39 -7.13
CA GLU A 126 8.40 -23.27 -8.59
C GLU A 126 6.97 -23.23 -9.13
N GLU A 127 6.75 -22.36 -10.11
CA GLU A 127 5.44 -22.14 -10.72
C GLU A 127 4.80 -23.46 -11.19
N GLY A 128 3.57 -23.71 -10.75
CA GLY A 128 2.82 -24.93 -11.06
C GLY A 128 2.93 -26.03 -10.00
N ILE A 129 3.76 -25.87 -8.96
CA ILE A 129 3.83 -26.82 -7.85
C ILE A 129 2.76 -26.53 -6.80
N ASN A 130 2.02 -27.58 -6.42
CA ASN A 130 1.03 -27.51 -5.35
C ASN A 130 1.63 -28.03 -4.02
N PHE A 131 1.52 -27.24 -2.95
CA PHE A 131 2.01 -27.59 -1.63
C PHE A 131 1.41 -28.90 -1.08
N ASP A 132 0.13 -29.18 -1.34
CA ASP A 132 -0.50 -30.43 -0.86
C ASP A 132 0.11 -31.68 -1.50
N ASP A 133 0.60 -31.58 -2.74
CA ASP A 133 1.33 -32.67 -3.38
C ASP A 133 2.74 -32.80 -2.80
N VAL A 134 3.44 -31.67 -2.60
CA VAL A 134 4.76 -31.65 -1.94
C VAL A 134 4.70 -32.32 -0.55
N ARG A 135 3.64 -32.05 0.22
CA ARG A 135 3.45 -32.64 1.55
C ARG A 135 3.20 -34.15 1.51
N LYS A 136 2.47 -34.63 0.50
CA LYS A 136 2.17 -36.07 0.34
C LYS A 136 3.35 -36.85 -0.24
N ASN A 137 4.07 -36.23 -1.18
CA ASN A 137 5.12 -36.85 -1.97
C ASN A 137 6.45 -36.05 -1.90
N PRO A 138 7.01 -35.79 -0.71
CA PRO A 138 8.17 -34.91 -0.55
C PRO A 138 9.41 -35.43 -1.30
N HIS A 139 9.51 -36.74 -1.52
CA HIS A 139 10.61 -37.36 -2.25
C HIS A 139 10.68 -37.00 -3.73
N ASN A 140 9.60 -36.48 -4.33
CA ASN A 140 9.59 -36.04 -5.73
C ASN A 140 10.12 -34.61 -5.90
N TYR A 141 10.35 -33.91 -4.80
CA TYR A 141 10.76 -32.51 -4.79
C TYR A 141 12.16 -32.34 -4.22
N ARG A 142 12.75 -31.19 -4.52
CA ARG A 142 14.02 -30.73 -3.94
C ARG A 142 13.79 -29.47 -3.13
N PHE A 143 14.53 -29.38 -2.04
CA PHE A 143 14.48 -28.28 -1.09
C PHE A 143 15.87 -27.68 -0.99
N ILE A 144 15.99 -26.41 -1.38
CA ILE A 144 17.24 -25.67 -1.32
C ILE A 144 17.03 -24.37 -0.55
N SER A 145 18.10 -23.86 0.04
CA SER A 145 18.13 -22.55 0.65
C SER A 145 19.04 -21.65 -0.17
N VAL A 146 18.57 -20.44 -0.45
CA VAL A 146 19.34 -19.39 -1.12
C VAL A 146 19.69 -18.34 -0.08
N ARG A 147 20.99 -18.18 0.18
CA ARG A 147 21.55 -17.17 1.08
C ARG A 147 22.17 -16.04 0.28
N ILE A 148 21.70 -14.83 0.48
CA ILE A 148 22.19 -13.62 -0.18
C ILE A 148 22.60 -12.57 0.86
N PRO A 149 23.89 -12.21 0.95
CA PRO A 149 24.32 -11.10 1.79
C PRO A 149 23.75 -9.77 1.27
N PHE A 150 23.41 -8.87 2.19
CA PHE A 150 22.94 -7.54 1.85
C PHE A 150 23.44 -6.48 2.84
N ARG A 151 23.43 -5.23 2.37
CA ARG A 151 23.55 -4.05 3.22
C ARG A 151 22.35 -3.14 3.03
N VAL A 152 22.05 -2.33 4.05
CA VAL A 152 21.16 -1.18 3.89
C VAL A 152 21.97 -0.08 3.22
N VAL A 153 21.54 0.38 2.05
CA VAL A 153 22.20 1.48 1.32
C VAL A 153 21.61 2.81 1.71
N GLU A 154 20.30 2.82 1.92
CA GLU A 154 19.56 4.03 2.24
C GLU A 154 18.52 3.76 3.32
N GLY A 155 18.37 4.71 4.22
CA GLY A 155 17.28 4.70 5.18
C GLY A 155 17.62 4.06 6.53
N LYS A 156 16.60 3.51 7.18
CA LYS A 156 16.69 2.97 8.56
C LYS A 156 17.03 1.48 8.57
N LEU A 157 17.26 0.93 9.76
CA LEU A 157 17.41 -0.52 9.93
C LEU A 157 16.16 -1.25 9.43
N VAL A 158 16.39 -2.39 8.80
CA VAL A 158 15.34 -3.25 8.26
C VAL A 158 14.82 -4.16 9.36
N SER A 159 13.51 -4.21 9.56
CA SER A 159 12.85 -5.14 10.49
C SER A 159 12.40 -6.42 9.79
N HIS A 160 11.92 -6.28 8.55
CA HIS A 160 11.30 -7.36 7.81
C HIS A 160 11.61 -7.26 6.31
N ILE A 161 11.84 -8.43 5.69
CA ILE A 161 11.96 -8.58 4.24
C ILE A 161 11.06 -9.73 3.82
N SER A 162 10.31 -9.53 2.75
CA SER A 162 9.49 -10.56 2.11
C SER A 162 9.71 -10.53 0.59
N PHE A 163 9.57 -11.70 -0.04
CA PHE A 163 9.67 -11.88 -1.48
C PHE A 163 8.32 -12.28 -2.05
N ASP A 164 7.89 -11.60 -3.11
CA ASP A 164 6.66 -11.93 -3.85
C ASP A 164 6.95 -12.88 -5.01
N LEU A 165 8.07 -12.65 -5.69
CA LEU A 165 8.49 -13.42 -6.85
C LEU A 165 10.01 -13.43 -6.92
N LEU A 166 10.56 -14.62 -7.14
CA LEU A 166 11.97 -14.82 -7.43
C LEU A 166 12.09 -15.51 -8.78
N THR A 167 12.78 -14.88 -9.74
CA THR A 167 12.98 -15.42 -11.08
C THR A 167 14.46 -15.62 -11.35
N PHE A 168 14.83 -16.84 -11.73
CA PHE A 168 16.14 -17.17 -12.25
C PHE A 168 16.06 -17.32 -13.77
N GLU A 169 16.97 -16.68 -14.49
CA GLU A 169 17.06 -16.77 -15.94
C GLU A 169 18.29 -17.60 -16.34
N ARG A 170 18.13 -18.57 -17.24
CA ARG A 170 19.21 -19.35 -17.87
C ARG A 170 18.83 -19.58 -19.33
N ASP A 171 19.69 -19.19 -20.27
CA ASP A 171 19.48 -19.42 -21.70
C ASP A 171 18.07 -19.07 -22.20
N LEU A 172 17.56 -17.90 -21.77
CA LEU A 172 16.20 -17.38 -22.03
C LEU A 172 15.03 -18.15 -21.37
N ILE A 173 15.31 -19.24 -20.65
CA ILE A 173 14.35 -19.95 -19.81
C ILE A 173 14.25 -19.23 -18.46
N LYS A 174 13.01 -19.02 -17.99
CA LYS A 174 12.72 -18.36 -16.72
C LYS A 174 12.15 -19.36 -15.73
N PHE A 175 12.89 -19.63 -14.67
CA PHE A 175 12.42 -20.40 -13.53
C PHE A 175 11.83 -19.44 -12.51
N ARG A 176 10.50 -19.46 -12.38
CA ARG A 176 9.75 -18.55 -11.50
C ARG A 176 9.38 -19.28 -10.22
N PHE A 177 9.73 -18.68 -9.10
CA PHE A 177 9.36 -19.13 -7.76
C PHE A 177 8.37 -18.13 -7.18
N LEU A 178 7.19 -18.63 -6.86
CA LEU A 178 6.06 -17.85 -6.37
C LEU A 178 5.81 -18.17 -4.90
N THR A 179 5.16 -17.23 -4.22
CA THR A 179 4.57 -17.51 -2.93
C THR A 179 3.45 -18.55 -3.09
N PRO A 180 3.26 -19.47 -2.13
CA PRO A 180 2.15 -20.42 -2.18
C PRO A 180 0.80 -19.70 -2.15
N ASP A 181 -0.21 -20.25 -2.81
CA ASP A 181 -1.54 -19.62 -3.03
C ASP A 181 -2.24 -19.09 -1.76
N ASN A 182 -1.91 -19.66 -0.60
CA ASN A 182 -2.48 -19.25 0.69
C ASN A 182 -1.79 -18.03 1.32
N GLN A 183 -0.79 -17.44 0.66
CA GLN A 183 0.02 -16.34 1.20
C GLN A 183 0.30 -15.26 0.16
N ASN A 184 0.16 -14.00 0.59
CA ASN A 184 0.47 -12.85 -0.27
C ASN A 184 1.98 -12.67 -0.47
N GLU A 185 2.79 -13.04 0.53
CA GLU A 185 4.24 -12.77 0.55
C GLU A 185 4.99 -13.90 1.29
N SER A 186 6.14 -14.33 0.78
CA SER A 186 7.03 -15.27 1.48
C SER A 186 8.04 -14.49 2.31
N ARG A 187 7.99 -14.67 3.62
CA ARG A 187 8.92 -14.05 4.58
C ARG A 187 10.31 -14.62 4.39
N VAL A 188 11.31 -13.78 4.60
CA VAL A 188 12.70 -14.20 4.51
C VAL A 188 13.40 -14.17 5.86
N PHE A 189 14.30 -15.12 6.11
CA PHE A 189 15.12 -15.07 7.32
C PHE A 189 16.20 -14.02 7.17
N ILE A 190 16.33 -13.15 8.17
CA ILE A 190 17.41 -12.17 8.27
C ILE A 190 18.39 -12.65 9.32
N LEU A 191 19.61 -13.00 8.91
CA LEU A 191 20.68 -13.41 9.81
C LEU A 191 21.83 -12.41 9.79
N TYR A 192 22.08 -11.79 10.93
CA TYR A 192 23.27 -10.98 11.13
C TYR A 192 24.48 -11.88 11.40
N ASN A 193 25.55 -11.66 10.65
CA ASN A 193 26.82 -12.34 10.84
C ASN A 193 27.81 -11.39 11.52
N GLU A 194 28.12 -11.67 12.79
CA GLU A 194 29.03 -10.86 13.63
C GLU A 194 30.44 -10.72 13.04
N LEU A 195 30.98 -11.78 12.45
CA LEU A 195 32.35 -11.80 11.93
C LEU A 195 32.51 -10.90 10.70
N THR A 196 31.54 -10.98 9.78
CA THR A 196 31.54 -10.20 8.54
C THR A 196 30.82 -8.85 8.69
N LYS A 197 30.12 -8.64 9.81
CA LYS A 197 29.25 -7.48 10.09
C LYS A 197 28.21 -7.25 8.99
N ARG A 198 27.66 -8.32 8.44
CA ARG A 198 26.72 -8.29 7.30
C ARG A 198 25.43 -9.02 7.64
N ASN A 199 24.33 -8.52 7.09
CA ASN A 199 23.05 -9.22 7.14
C ASN A 199 22.93 -10.15 5.94
N ASN A 200 22.29 -11.29 6.15
CA ASN A 200 22.02 -12.27 5.11
C ASN A 200 20.52 -12.49 5.04
N VAL A 201 19.99 -12.45 3.84
CA VAL A 201 18.65 -12.90 3.52
C VAL A 201 18.73 -14.38 3.17
N ILE A 202 17.89 -15.22 3.78
CA ILE A 202 17.78 -16.65 3.45
C ILE A 202 16.34 -17.01 3.14
N ILE A 203 16.09 -17.42 1.90
CA ILE A 203 14.79 -17.94 1.43
C ILE A 203 14.95 -19.39 1.00
N ASN A 204 13.93 -20.21 1.24
CA ASN A 204 13.91 -21.60 0.80
C ASN A 204 13.12 -21.74 -0.49
N LEU A 205 13.61 -22.54 -1.42
CA LEU A 205 12.98 -22.81 -2.70
C LEU A 205 12.64 -24.29 -2.82
N VAL A 206 11.46 -24.57 -3.36
CA VAL A 206 10.96 -25.91 -3.63
C VAL A 206 10.69 -26.06 -5.11
N PHE A 207 11.27 -27.07 -5.74
CA PHE A 207 11.12 -27.36 -7.17
C PHE A 207 11.05 -28.86 -7.41
N SER A 208 10.50 -29.25 -8.57
CA SER A 208 10.42 -30.66 -8.94
C SER A 208 11.82 -31.23 -9.19
N LYS A 209 12.07 -32.50 -8.81
CA LYS A 209 13.31 -33.19 -9.18
C LYS A 209 13.52 -33.29 -10.69
N ASP A 210 12.43 -33.25 -11.46
CA ASP A 210 12.46 -33.29 -12.92
C ASP A 210 12.70 -31.90 -13.54
N SER A 211 12.71 -30.83 -12.74
CA SER A 211 12.97 -29.48 -13.23
C SER A 211 14.43 -29.32 -13.66
N ALA A 212 14.64 -28.66 -14.79
CA ALA A 212 15.96 -28.29 -15.28
C ALA A 212 16.62 -27.16 -14.44
N PHE A 213 15.92 -26.63 -13.43
CA PHE A 213 16.41 -25.54 -12.60
C PHE A 213 17.75 -25.84 -11.91
N MET A 214 17.92 -27.04 -11.33
CA MET A 214 19.21 -27.48 -10.78
C MET A 214 19.56 -28.87 -11.27
N GLN A 215 20.68 -28.99 -11.99
CA GLN A 215 21.24 -30.26 -12.42
C GLN A 215 22.28 -30.73 -11.41
N ASP A 216 22.19 -31.99 -11.00
CA ASP A 216 23.19 -32.61 -10.14
C ASP A 216 24.53 -32.74 -10.86
N HIS A 217 25.61 -32.41 -10.14
CA HIS A 217 26.99 -32.62 -10.58
C HIS A 217 27.42 -31.77 -11.80
N HIS A 218 26.68 -30.71 -12.10
CA HIS A 218 27.04 -29.69 -13.07
C HIS A 218 27.00 -28.29 -12.47
N ASP A 219 27.85 -27.41 -12.99
CA ASP A 219 27.77 -25.98 -12.67
C ASP A 219 26.46 -25.44 -13.24
N ASN A 220 25.63 -24.91 -12.35
CA ASN A 220 24.33 -24.38 -12.75
C ASN A 220 24.51 -22.91 -13.10
N TYR A 221 24.61 -22.62 -14.40
CA TYR A 221 24.76 -21.25 -14.87
C TYR A 221 23.42 -20.51 -14.83
N PHE A 222 23.44 -19.26 -14.40
CA PHE A 222 22.32 -18.33 -14.54
C PHE A 222 22.83 -17.03 -15.18
N THR A 223 21.96 -16.35 -15.91
CA THR A 223 22.28 -15.08 -16.57
C THR A 223 21.87 -13.89 -15.71
N LYS A 224 20.73 -14.01 -15.05
CA LYS A 224 20.13 -12.94 -14.25
C LYS A 224 19.20 -13.51 -13.19
N ILE A 225 19.16 -12.86 -12.03
CA ILE A 225 18.16 -13.13 -10.99
C ILE A 225 17.38 -11.85 -10.77
N LYS A 226 16.05 -11.97 -10.74
CA LYS A 226 15.14 -10.86 -10.45
C LYS A 226 14.33 -11.23 -9.23
N VAL A 227 14.26 -10.30 -8.28
CA VAL A 227 13.53 -10.48 -7.03
C VAL A 227 12.55 -9.32 -6.88
N ILE A 228 11.26 -9.62 -6.77
CA ILE A 228 10.27 -8.64 -6.31
C ILE A 228 10.27 -8.72 -4.79
N ILE A 229 10.71 -7.65 -4.14
CA ILE A 229 10.97 -7.60 -2.70
C ILE A 229 10.15 -6.51 -2.03
N ASN A 230 9.65 -6.80 -0.84
CA ASN A 230 9.14 -5.82 0.09
C ASN A 230 10.09 -5.71 1.28
N ILE A 231 10.40 -4.48 1.67
CA ILE A 231 11.32 -4.16 2.75
C ILE A 231 10.54 -3.28 3.72
N THR A 232 10.37 -3.73 4.95
CA THR A 232 9.79 -2.92 6.02
C THR A 232 10.89 -2.46 6.96
N SER A 233 10.94 -1.14 7.20
CA SER A 233 11.87 -0.56 8.14
C SER A 233 11.45 -0.82 9.59
N LEU A 234 12.36 -0.63 10.55
CA LEU A 234 12.05 -0.73 11.97
C LEU A 234 10.91 0.21 12.42
N LEU A 235 10.73 1.32 11.69
CA LEU A 235 9.69 2.31 11.98
C LEU A 235 8.38 2.03 11.22
N GLY A 236 8.22 0.84 10.64
CA GLY A 236 6.97 0.42 10.00
C GLY A 236 6.75 1.00 8.60
N VAL A 237 7.79 1.53 7.94
CA VAL A 237 7.66 2.01 6.56
C VAL A 237 8.01 0.89 5.60
N ARG A 238 7.06 0.47 4.77
CA ARG A 238 7.24 -0.55 3.74
C ARG A 238 7.58 0.09 2.39
N VAL A 239 8.54 -0.51 1.71
CA VAL A 239 8.95 -0.22 0.33
C VAL A 239 8.82 -1.48 -0.51
N LYS A 240 8.28 -1.34 -1.71
CA LYS A 240 8.21 -2.43 -2.71
C LYS A 240 9.07 -2.09 -3.92
N GLY A 241 9.91 -3.03 -4.33
CA GLY A 241 10.79 -2.83 -5.49
C GLY A 241 11.25 -4.12 -6.15
N ILE A 242 11.90 -3.96 -7.29
CA ILE A 242 12.57 -5.05 -8.01
C ILE A 242 14.07 -4.91 -7.77
N SER A 243 14.68 -5.98 -7.26
CA SER A 243 16.12 -6.13 -7.23
C SER A 243 16.57 -7.05 -8.37
N GLU A 244 17.46 -6.55 -9.22
CA GLU A 244 18.07 -7.30 -10.30
C GLU A 244 19.54 -7.57 -9.98
N LEU A 245 19.91 -8.86 -9.95
CA LEU A 245 21.25 -9.32 -9.64
C LEU A 245 21.97 -9.81 -10.90
N TYR A 246 23.19 -9.32 -11.07
CA TYR A 246 24.12 -9.78 -12.09
C TYR A 246 25.34 -10.37 -11.38
N PHE A 247 25.72 -11.59 -11.77
CA PHE A 247 26.72 -12.36 -11.05
C PHE A 247 27.62 -13.13 -12.00
N THR A 248 28.80 -13.47 -11.49
CA THR A 248 29.67 -14.48 -12.09
C THR A 248 29.24 -15.85 -11.60
N ASN A 249 29.01 -16.76 -12.55
CA ASN A 249 28.64 -18.13 -12.26
C ASN A 249 29.79 -18.89 -11.58
N PRO A 250 29.47 -19.94 -10.81
CA PRO A 250 30.48 -20.84 -10.26
C PRO A 250 31.27 -21.51 -11.40
N GLU A 251 32.57 -21.66 -11.18
CA GLU A 251 33.49 -22.46 -12.03
C GLU A 251 33.80 -23.83 -11.39
N GLN A 252 33.35 -24.05 -10.15
CA GLN A 252 33.42 -25.32 -9.45
C GLN A 252 32.31 -25.44 -8.42
N ILE A 253 31.87 -26.67 -8.20
CA ILE A 253 30.94 -27.04 -7.12
C ILE A 253 31.69 -27.01 -5.79
N GLU A 254 31.16 -26.30 -4.79
CA GLU A 254 31.72 -26.32 -3.43
C GLU A 254 31.37 -27.62 -2.68
N PHE A 255 32.13 -27.93 -1.62
CA PHE A 255 31.95 -29.15 -0.82
C PHE A 255 30.48 -29.29 -0.36
N LYS A 256 29.83 -30.41 -0.75
CA LYS A 256 28.40 -30.76 -0.56
C LYS A 256 27.40 -30.32 -1.66
N GLY A 257 27.86 -30.00 -2.86
CA GLY A 257 26.94 -29.73 -3.98
C GLY A 257 26.35 -28.31 -3.95
N SER A 258 26.96 -27.41 -3.18
CA SER A 258 26.54 -26.01 -3.11
C SER A 258 27.19 -25.18 -4.21
N ASN A 259 26.41 -24.26 -4.78
CA ASN A 259 26.86 -23.35 -5.83
C ASN A 259 26.98 -21.93 -5.29
N THR A 260 28.11 -21.30 -5.57
CA THR A 260 28.44 -19.94 -5.13
C THR A 260 28.48 -19.00 -6.32
N TYR A 261 27.67 -17.95 -6.26
CA TYR A 261 27.56 -16.95 -7.33
C TYR A 261 28.07 -15.63 -6.81
N ARG A 262 29.13 -15.09 -7.41
CA ARG A 262 29.66 -13.78 -7.02
C ARG A 262 28.80 -12.68 -7.63
N ILE A 263 28.14 -11.88 -6.81
CA ILE A 263 27.35 -10.73 -7.25
C ILE A 263 28.31 -9.62 -7.67
N ASN A 264 28.24 -9.23 -8.94
CA ASN A 264 29.03 -8.15 -9.51
C ASN A 264 28.30 -6.81 -9.40
N SER A 265 26.99 -6.83 -9.59
CA SER A 265 26.13 -5.67 -9.42
C SER A 265 24.72 -6.08 -9.01
N SER A 266 24.07 -5.18 -8.27
CA SER A 266 22.68 -5.30 -7.84
C SER A 266 21.99 -3.95 -8.07
N ASN A 267 20.92 -3.94 -8.86
CA ASN A 267 20.13 -2.73 -9.09
C ASN A 267 18.78 -2.86 -8.40
N PHE A 268 18.43 -1.90 -7.56
CA PHE A 268 17.12 -1.83 -6.93
C PHE A 268 16.28 -0.73 -7.58
N THR A 269 15.09 -1.07 -8.05
CA THR A 269 14.13 -0.14 -8.65
C THR A 269 12.83 -0.14 -7.86
N LEU A 270 12.39 1.03 -7.42
CA LEU A 270 11.11 1.21 -6.72
C LEU A 270 9.94 0.93 -7.68
N ILE A 271 9.02 0.06 -7.25
CA ILE A 271 7.73 -0.15 -7.95
C ILE A 271 6.65 0.74 -7.31
N GLU A 272 6.69 0.86 -5.98
CA GLU A 272 5.72 1.66 -5.23
C GLU A 272 6.43 2.67 -4.33
N MET A 273 5.75 3.80 -4.11
CA MET A 273 6.18 4.79 -3.12
C MET A 273 6.18 4.17 -1.72
N PRO A 274 7.11 4.59 -0.83
CA PRO A 274 7.11 4.16 0.55
C PRO A 274 5.76 4.46 1.23
N LYS A 275 5.23 3.50 1.98
CA LYS A 275 3.97 3.63 2.72
C LYS A 275 4.18 3.20 4.17
N ILE A 276 3.50 3.88 5.08
CA ILE A 276 3.45 3.45 6.48
C ILE A 276 2.53 2.24 6.53
N GLU A 277 3.07 1.09 6.91
CA GLU A 277 2.23 -0.02 7.34
C GLU A 277 1.70 0.31 8.73
N GLN A 278 0.40 0.12 8.93
CA GLN A 278 -0.14 0.06 10.28
C GLN A 278 0.54 -1.13 10.97
N LEU A 279 1.55 -0.84 11.79
CA LEU A 279 2.07 -1.78 12.77
C LEU A 279 0.87 -2.16 13.63
N TYR A 280 0.34 -3.37 13.40
CA TYR A 280 -0.83 -3.89 14.09
C TYR A 280 -0.82 -3.50 15.58
N GLU A 281 -1.92 -2.88 16.03
CA GLU A 281 -2.31 -2.94 17.44
C GLU A 281 -2.40 -4.42 17.81
N TYR A 282 -1.55 -4.84 18.75
CA TYR A 282 -1.69 -6.13 19.43
C TYR A 282 -2.87 -6.09 20.39
#